data_AF-A0A9W9DIW0-F1
#
_entry.id   AF-A0A9W9DIW0-F1
#
_cell.length_a   1.000
_cell.length_b   1.000
_cell.length_c   1.000
_cell.angle_alpha   90.00
_cell.angle_beta   90.00
_cell.angle_gamma   90.00
#
_symmetry.space_group_name_H-M   'P 1'
#
loop_
_entity.id
_entity.type
_entity.pdbx_description
1 polymer ?
#
loop_
_entity_poly.entity_id
_entity_poly.type
_entity_poly.pdbx_seq_one_letter_code
_entity_poly.pdbx_strand_id
1 'polypeptide(L)'
;MLLFLGISNSKRYLDTRIGRVKVVFSIPQSKWDTLFPPHCPPPTHLAYVEWFSKFGNRQEAHSGLYRVKKQVSSDKIVAASVISLEMIMRSVHLLPKWGGAVPYQ
;
A
#
# COMPACT_ATOMS: atom_id res chain seq x y z
N MET A 1 -11.97 7.84 -6.83
CA MET A 1 -10.58 7.76 -7.34
C MET A 1 -9.75 6.95 -6.36
N LEU A 2 -9.31 5.75 -6.73
CA LEU A 2 -8.57 4.85 -5.83
C LEU A 2 -7.11 4.81 -6.25
N LEU A 3 -6.25 5.48 -5.48
CA LEU A 3 -4.81 5.47 -5.67
C LEU A 3 -4.25 4.30 -4.85
N PHE A 4 -3.64 3.33 -5.53
CA PHE A 4 -2.97 2.22 -4.87
C PHE A 4 -1.48 2.18 -5.23
N LEU A 5 -0.65 1.93 -4.23
CA LEU A 5 0.78 2.25 -4.21
C LEU A 5 1.70 1.05 -4.33
N GLY A 6 2.88 1.19 -4.93
CA GLY A 6 4.05 0.34 -4.69
C GLY A 6 5.14 1.10 -3.91
N ILE A 7 5.83 0.45 -2.97
CA ILE A 7 7.01 0.98 -2.25
C ILE A 7 8.24 0.15 -2.65
N SER A 8 9.40 0.76 -2.90
CA SER A 8 10.67 0.03 -2.92
C SER A 8 11.80 0.81 -2.26
N ASN A 9 12.69 0.10 -1.55
CA ASN A 9 14.00 0.62 -1.09
C ASN A 9 15.19 -0.10 -1.80
N SER A 10 14.94 -0.89 -2.85
CA SER A 10 15.99 -1.52 -3.67
C SER A 10 15.51 -1.82 -5.11
N LYS A 11 16.42 -1.95 -6.09
CA LYS A 11 16.12 -2.13 -7.54
C LYS A 11 15.36 -3.43 -7.93
N ARG A 12 14.61 -4.07 -7.03
CA ARG A 12 13.77 -5.25 -7.31
C ARG A 12 12.29 -4.90 -7.17
N TYR A 13 11.53 -5.10 -8.25
CA TYR A 13 10.05 -5.09 -8.22
C TYR A 13 9.45 -6.08 -7.21
N LEU A 14 10.23 -7.05 -6.73
CA LEU A 14 9.84 -8.06 -5.73
C LEU A 14 9.59 -7.48 -4.33
N ASP A 15 10.16 -6.31 -4.01
CA ASP A 15 9.89 -5.63 -2.72
C ASP A 15 8.69 -4.67 -2.79
N THR A 16 8.08 -4.52 -3.97
CA THR A 16 6.91 -3.67 -4.15
C THR A 16 5.63 -4.36 -3.74
N ARG A 17 4.76 -3.59 -3.09
CA ARG A 17 3.51 -4.09 -2.53
C ARG A 17 2.40 -3.08 -2.74
N ILE A 18 1.22 -3.56 -3.10
CA ILE A 18 0.02 -2.73 -3.28
C ILE A 18 -0.56 -2.31 -1.92
N GLY A 19 -0.80 -1.01 -1.75
CA GLY A 19 -1.52 -0.46 -0.59
C GLY A 19 -2.56 0.59 -0.97
N ARG A 20 -3.65 0.72 -0.22
CA ARG A 20 -4.70 1.74 -0.35
C ARG A 20 -4.38 2.94 0.49
N VAL A 21 -4.19 4.10 -0.15
CA VAL A 21 -4.07 5.37 0.58
C VAL A 21 -5.44 5.75 1.16
N LYS A 22 -5.50 6.03 2.46
CA LYS A 22 -6.72 6.46 3.16
C LYS A 22 -6.69 7.95 3.47
N VAL A 23 -5.54 8.44 3.88
CA VAL A 23 -5.32 9.86 4.20
C VAL A 23 -3.87 10.21 3.91
N VAL A 24 -3.67 11.43 3.41
CA VAL A 24 -2.38 12.09 3.28
C VAL A 24 -2.37 13.26 4.25
N PHE A 25 -1.31 13.41 5.03
CA PHE A 25 -1.23 14.41 6.07
C PHE A 25 0.21 14.86 6.33
N SER A 26 0.37 15.97 7.04
CA SER A 26 1.65 16.46 7.55
C SER A 26 1.60 16.55 9.07
N ILE A 27 2.75 16.36 9.71
CA ILE A 27 2.89 16.51 11.16
C ILE A 27 3.38 17.93 11.45
N PRO A 28 2.77 18.67 12.39
CA PRO A 28 3.26 19.98 12.81
C PRO A 28 4.72 19.92 13.25
N GLN A 29 5.51 20.92 12.85
CA GLN A 29 6.95 20.99 13.16
C GLN A 29 7.25 20.91 14.66
N SER A 30 6.37 21.44 15.51
CA SER A 30 6.49 21.40 16.97
C SER A 30 6.48 19.99 17.58
N LYS A 31 6.17 18.94 16.80
CA LYS A 31 6.15 17.54 17.23
C LYS A 31 7.29 16.71 16.64
N TRP A 32 8.14 17.31 15.81
CA TRP A 32 9.17 16.57 15.07
C TRP A 32 10.22 15.93 16.00
N ASP A 33 10.73 16.69 16.97
CA ASP A 33 11.77 16.23 17.90
C ASP A 33 11.33 15.05 18.78
N THR A 34 10.01 14.86 18.97
CA THR A 34 9.45 13.74 19.75
C THR A 34 9.23 12.49 18.90
N LEU A 35 8.93 12.66 17.61
CA LEU A 35 8.49 11.57 16.74
C LEU A 35 9.60 11.03 15.83
N PHE A 36 10.64 11.83 15.59
CA PHE A 36 11.73 11.48 14.68
C PHE A 36 13.09 11.57 15.39
N PRO A 37 14.03 10.68 15.07
CA PRO A 37 15.39 10.76 15.62
C PRO A 37 16.10 12.06 15.22
N PRO A 38 16.95 12.64 16.09
CA PRO A 38 17.57 13.97 15.92
C PRO A 38 18.55 14.13 14.73
N HIS A 39 18.78 13.08 13.95
CA HIS A 39 19.67 13.10 12.77
C HIS A 39 18.99 12.58 11.50
N CYS A 40 17.67 12.40 11.53
CA CYS A 40 16.89 11.98 10.37
C CYS A 40 15.89 13.09 10.04
N PRO A 41 16.02 13.77 8.88
CA PRO A 41 15.05 14.80 8.51
C PRO A 41 13.67 14.14 8.36
N PRO A 42 12.63 14.66 9.03
CA PRO A 42 11.30 14.08 8.95
C PRO A 42 10.71 14.29 7.55
N PRO A 43 9.93 13.31 7.04
CA PRO A 43 9.22 13.48 5.78
C PRO A 43 8.22 14.64 5.84
N THR A 44 8.14 15.45 4.77
CA THR A 44 7.21 16.58 4.69
C THR A 44 5.74 16.15 4.69
N HIS A 45 5.46 15.06 3.98
CA HIS A 45 4.13 14.46 3.87
C HIS A 45 4.19 12.97 4.17
N LEU A 46 3.16 12.50 4.88
CA LEU A 46 2.95 11.11 5.24
C LEU A 46 1.63 10.62 4.66
N ALA A 47 1.54 9.31 4.48
CA ALA A 47 0.32 8.64 4.08
C ALA A 47 0.01 7.47 5.00
N TYR A 48 -1.26 7.37 5.44
CA TYR A 48 -1.78 6.16 6.05
C TYR A 48 -2.25 5.22 4.93
N VAL A 49 -1.69 4.01 4.92
CA VAL A 49 -1.90 3.03 3.86
C VAL A 49 -2.37 1.71 4.45
N GLU A 50 -3.48 1.18 3.92
CA GLU A 50 -3.95 -0.19 4.18
C GLU A 50 -3.36 -1.16 3.14
N TRP A 51 -2.73 -2.24 3.57
CA TRP A 51 -1.99 -3.11 2.67
C TRP A 51 -2.83 -4.23 2.03
N PHE A 52 -2.51 -4.56 0.78
CA PHE A 52 -2.91 -5.81 0.14
C PHE A 52 -1.78 -6.84 0.22
N SER A 53 -2.06 -8.14 0.18
CA SER A 53 -1.07 -9.22 0.18
C SER A 53 0.08 -8.96 -0.79
N LYS A 54 1.28 -9.43 -0.44
CA LYS A 54 2.42 -9.44 -1.37
C LYS A 54 2.05 -10.16 -2.67
N PHE A 55 2.70 -9.80 -3.77
CA PHE A 55 2.53 -10.52 -5.03
C PHE A 55 2.97 -11.98 -4.84
N GLY A 56 2.15 -12.91 -5.33
CA GLY A 56 2.54 -14.32 -5.38
C GLY A 56 3.61 -14.57 -6.43
N ASN A 57 4.29 -15.72 -6.33
CA ASN A 57 5.38 -16.08 -7.26
C ASN A 57 4.91 -16.26 -8.71
N ARG A 58 3.62 -16.52 -8.93
CA ARG A 58 3.06 -16.74 -10.25
C ARG A 58 1.87 -15.82 -10.50
N GLN A 59 1.82 -15.30 -11.71
CA GLN A 59 0.65 -14.60 -12.24
C GLN A 59 -0.49 -15.59 -12.48
N GLU A 60 -1.70 -15.05 -12.54
CA GLU A 60 -2.87 -15.81 -12.93
C GLU A 60 -2.80 -16.15 -14.43
N ALA A 61 -2.99 -17.43 -14.78
CA ALA A 61 -2.61 -17.94 -16.09
C ALA A 61 -3.41 -17.36 -17.27
N HIS A 62 -4.67 -16.96 -17.05
CA HIS A 62 -5.55 -16.50 -18.11
C HIS A 62 -5.47 -14.99 -18.33
N SER A 63 -5.33 -14.24 -17.23
CA SER A 63 -5.31 -12.77 -17.26
C SER A 63 -3.90 -12.18 -17.29
N GLY A 64 -2.87 -12.93 -16.90
CA GLY A 64 -1.51 -12.40 -16.70
C GLY A 64 -1.39 -11.43 -15.52
N LEU A 65 -2.45 -11.28 -14.72
CA LEU A 65 -2.48 -10.36 -13.58
C LEU A 65 -2.09 -11.06 -12.28
N TYR A 66 -1.56 -10.30 -11.32
CA TYR A 66 -1.34 -10.81 -9.97
C TYR A 66 -2.59 -10.68 -9.11
N ARG A 67 -2.95 -11.78 -8.45
CA ARG A 67 -4.02 -11.76 -7.45
C ARG A 67 -3.50 -11.17 -6.15
N VAL A 68 -4.20 -10.15 -5.66
CA VAL A 68 -3.96 -9.58 -4.32
C VAL A 68 -5.25 -9.63 -3.51
N LYS A 69 -5.12 -9.70 -2.19
CA LYS A 69 -6.24 -9.64 -1.23
C LYS A 69 -5.94 -8.59 -0.17
N LYS A 70 -6.94 -7.98 0.46
CA LYS A 70 -6.68 -7.12 1.64
C LYS A 70 -5.90 -7.95 2.67
N GLN A 71 -4.79 -7.42 3.19
CA GLN A 71 -4.06 -8.12 4.25
C GLN A 71 -4.72 -7.79 5.59
N VAL A 72 -5.06 -8.84 6.30
CA VAL A 72 -5.68 -8.77 7.61
C VAL A 72 -4.87 -9.70 8.53
N SER A 73 -4.54 -9.23 9.73
CA SER A 73 -3.87 -10.02 10.76
C SER A 73 -4.79 -11.11 11.32
N SER A 74 -4.24 -12.04 12.11
CA SER A 74 -5.00 -13.09 12.82
C SER A 74 -6.21 -12.52 13.56
N ASP A 75 -6.04 -11.34 14.15
CA ASP A 75 -7.04 -10.69 15.01
C ASP A 75 -8.06 -9.86 14.20
N LYS A 76 -8.16 -10.09 12.89
CA LYS A 76 -9.05 -9.38 11.96
C LYS A 76 -8.76 -7.88 11.79
N ILE A 77 -7.60 -7.42 12.23
CA ILE A 77 -7.13 -6.03 12.06
C ILE A 77 -6.51 -5.88 10.67
N VAL A 78 -6.88 -4.81 9.96
CA VAL A 78 -6.29 -4.48 8.65
C VAL A 78 -4.83 -4.13 8.84
N ALA A 79 -3.95 -4.79 8.09
CA ALA A 79 -2.54 -4.44 8.11
C ALA A 79 -2.35 -3.06 7.48
N ALA A 80 -1.90 -2.09 8.28
CA ALA A 80 -1.73 -0.71 7.85
C ALA A 80 -0.41 -0.13 8.34
N SER A 81 0.04 0.94 7.69
CA SER A 81 1.26 1.67 8.07
C SER A 81 1.16 3.14 7.72
N VAL A 82 1.92 3.96 8.44
CA VAL A 82 2.21 5.35 8.04
C VAL A 82 3.56 5.34 7.33
N ILE A 83 3.60 5.88 6.11
CA ILE A 83 4.79 5.92 5.26
C ILE A 83 5.07 7.35 4.80
N SER A 84 6.31 7.65 4.40
CA SER A 84 6.60 8.87 3.64
C SER A 84 5.87 8.85 2.30
N LEU A 85 5.35 10.01 1.88
CA LEU A 85 4.77 10.16 0.54
C LEU A 85 5.81 9.94 -0.57
N GLU A 86 7.10 10.10 -0.30
CA GLU A 86 8.16 9.84 -1.29
C GLU A 86 8.35 8.34 -1.58
N MET A 87 7.86 7.46 -0.69
CA MET A 87 7.86 6.01 -0.89
C MET A 87 6.79 5.57 -1.89
N ILE A 88 5.86 6.45 -2.26
CA ILE A 88 4.81 6.23 -3.24
C ILE A 88 5.41 6.23 -4.64
N MET A 89 5.44 5.07 -5.32
CA MET A 89 5.98 5.01 -6.68
C MET A 89 4.97 5.44 -7.76
N ARG A 90 3.81 4.78 -7.82
CA ARG A 90 2.79 5.00 -8.85
C ARG A 90 1.43 4.48 -8.42
N SER A 91 0.40 4.98 -9.08
CA SER A 91 -0.96 4.43 -9.01
C SER A 91 -1.06 3.11 -9.78
N VAL A 92 -1.87 2.19 -9.26
CA VAL A 92 -2.27 0.97 -9.97
C VAL A 92 -3.79 0.78 -9.90
N HIS A 93 -4.37 0.20 -10.94
CA HIS A 93 -5.78 -0.18 -10.97
C HIS A 93 -5.94 -1.63 -10.49
N LEU A 94 -6.90 -1.85 -9.59
CA LEU A 94 -7.31 -3.19 -9.18
C LEU A 94 -8.61 -3.55 -9.90
N LEU A 95 -8.57 -4.68 -10.60
CA LEU A 95 -9.76 -5.29 -11.17
C LEU A 95 -10.34 -6.28 -10.16
N PRO A 96 -11.64 -6.24 -9.86
CA PRO A 96 -12.24 -7.27 -9.03
C PRO A 96 -12.08 -8.64 -9.69
N LYS A 97 -11.84 -9.67 -8.89
CA LYS A 97 -11.92 -11.06 -9.34
C LYS A 97 -13.10 -11.72 -8.65
N TRP A 98 -14.19 -11.86 -9.40
CA TRP A 98 -15.39 -12.55 -8.95
C TRP A 98 -15.11 -14.07 -8.93
N GLY A 99 -15.51 -14.73 -7.85
CA GLY A 99 -15.27 -16.17 -7.64
C GLY A 99 -16.36 -17.07 -8.24
N GLY A 100 -17.27 -16.53 -9.04
CA GLY A 100 -18.44 -17.19 -9.60
C GLY A 100 -19.20 -16.25 -10.53
N ALA A 101 -20.37 -16.69 -11.01
CA ALA A 101 -21.22 -15.87 -11.86
C ALA A 101 -21.51 -14.51 -11.20
N VAL A 102 -21.27 -13.43 -11.94
CA VAL A 102 -21.65 -12.08 -11.51
C VAL A 102 -23.17 -12.01 -11.57
N PRO A 103 -23.87 -11.68 -10.47
CA PRO A 103 -25.32 -11.51 -10.51
C PRO A 103 -25.66 -10.39 -11.50
N TYR A 104 -26.50 -10.69 -12.48
CA TYR A 104 -27.14 -9.69 -13.31
C TYR A 104 -28.43 -9.24 -12.64
N GLN A 105 -28.71 -7.94 -12.67
CA GLN A 105 -30.01 -7.36 -12.33
C GLN A 105 -30.74 -6.99 -13.61
#